data_AF-S7JQV6-F1
#
_entry.id   AF-S7JQV6-F1
#
_cell.length_a   1.000
_cell.length_b   1.000
_cell.length_c   1.000
_cell.angle_alpha   90.00
_cell.angle_beta   90.00
_cell.angle_gamma   90.00
#
_symmetry.space_group_name_H-M   'P 1'
#
loop_
_entity.id
_entity.type
_entity.pdbx_description
1 polymer ?
#
loop_
_entity_poly.entity_id
_entity_poly.type
_entity_poly.pdbx_seq_one_letter_code
_entity_poly.pdbx_strand_id
1 'polypeptide(L)'
;MNKWRWMSVAVMACWSLTSTAAHPDFLPPYLLGQNVDEAAFAERSDWIECSEMPSVKKWCSELFAYYATTVWAEVAFHHGRSSEMVLHADYSMYNWSQLQLGLRKDGFQLQHAQLDLATFDVAQQMQIQSWQATDKALVVFLNQHARAFPKTLIWRHQDAQAKLFTDGSDITLTFTRTVSAP
;
A
#
# COMPACT_ATOMS: atom_id res chain seq x y z
N MET A 1 44.84 -41.03 -37.94
CA MET A 1 43.38 -40.83 -38.01
C MET A 1 42.83 -40.90 -36.59
N ASN A 2 42.43 -39.77 -36.00
CA ASN A 2 41.56 -39.77 -34.82
C ASN A 2 40.76 -38.47 -34.85
N LYS A 3 39.48 -38.62 -35.20
CA LYS A 3 38.47 -37.55 -35.21
C LYS A 3 37.82 -37.53 -33.84
N TRP A 4 37.90 -36.41 -33.12
CA TRP A 4 36.76 -35.90 -32.37
C TRP A 4 36.98 -34.43 -32.01
N ARG A 5 36.30 -33.54 -32.74
CA ARG A 5 35.94 -32.19 -32.29
C ARG A 5 34.47 -32.23 -31.88
N TRP A 6 34.11 -31.18 -31.15
CA TRP A 6 32.79 -30.52 -31.07
C TRP A 6 32.05 -30.63 -29.74
N MET A 7 32.05 -29.47 -29.07
CA MET A 7 30.90 -28.79 -28.47
C MET A 7 30.38 -29.27 -27.13
N SER A 8 30.83 -28.58 -26.07
CA SER A 8 29.98 -28.30 -24.92
C SER A 8 29.63 -26.82 -24.93
N VAL A 9 28.46 -26.53 -25.50
CA VAL A 9 27.72 -25.28 -25.29
C VAL A 9 27.07 -25.40 -23.91
N ALA A 10 27.52 -24.61 -22.94
CA ALA A 10 26.78 -24.41 -21.69
C ALA A 10 26.17 -23.01 -21.74
N VAL A 11 24.94 -22.93 -22.25
CA VAL A 11 24.09 -21.74 -22.14
C VAL A 11 23.72 -21.58 -20.67
N MET A 12 24.41 -20.67 -19.99
CA MET A 12 24.03 -20.21 -18.66
C MET A 12 22.97 -19.11 -18.84
N ALA A 13 21.77 -19.52 -19.25
CA ALA A 13 20.61 -18.65 -19.15
C ALA A 13 20.29 -18.53 -17.66
N CYS A 14 20.69 -17.43 -17.04
CA CYS A 14 20.16 -17.04 -15.74
C CYS A 14 18.65 -16.86 -15.89
N TRP A 15 17.89 -17.75 -15.27
CA TRP A 15 16.47 -17.55 -15.05
C TRP A 15 16.35 -16.36 -14.11
N SER A 16 16.18 -15.16 -14.67
CA SER A 16 15.68 -14.01 -13.93
C SER A 16 14.24 -14.34 -13.54
N LEU A 17 14.09 -15.06 -12.43
CA LEU A 17 12.83 -15.21 -11.72
C LEU A 17 12.37 -13.79 -11.39
N THR A 18 11.39 -13.31 -12.12
CA THR A 18 10.67 -12.10 -11.76
C THR A 18 10.03 -12.38 -10.41
N SER A 19 10.60 -11.83 -9.34
CA SER A 19 9.97 -11.85 -8.04
C SER A 19 8.68 -11.06 -8.16
N THR A 20 7.55 -11.74 -8.31
CA THR A 20 6.24 -11.12 -8.25
C THR A 20 6.04 -10.61 -6.82
N ALA A 21 5.54 -9.38 -6.67
CA ALA A 21 5.22 -8.83 -5.36
C ALA A 21 4.22 -9.75 -4.64
N ALA A 22 4.35 -9.87 -3.31
CA ALA A 22 3.60 -10.81 -2.48
C ALA A 22 2.17 -10.36 -2.17
N HIS A 23 1.50 -9.71 -3.14
CA HIS A 23 0.13 -9.22 -3.02
C HIS A 23 -0.66 -9.57 -4.29
N PRO A 24 -2.00 -9.68 -4.22
CA PRO A 24 -2.84 -9.97 -5.38
C PRO A 24 -2.65 -9.01 -6.56
N ASP A 25 -3.07 -9.45 -7.75
CA ASP A 25 -2.95 -8.75 -9.04
C ASP A 25 -3.86 -7.52 -9.19
N PHE A 26 -4.88 -7.38 -8.34
CA PHE A 26 -5.76 -6.22 -8.31
C PHE A 26 -5.19 -5.00 -7.57
N LEU A 27 -4.16 -5.17 -6.74
CA LEU A 27 -3.53 -4.09 -5.96
C LEU A 27 -2.61 -3.16 -6.78
N PRO A 28 -1.74 -3.65 -7.70
CA PRO A 28 -0.78 -2.81 -8.42
C PRO A 28 -1.34 -1.50 -9.01
N PRO A 29 -2.53 -1.49 -9.67
CA PRO A 29 -3.10 -0.24 -10.18
C PRO A 29 -3.27 0.83 -9.08
N TYR A 30 -3.70 0.45 -7.88
CA TYR A 30 -3.86 1.38 -6.75
C TYR A 30 -2.53 1.82 -6.16
N LEU A 31 -1.53 0.94 -6.10
CA LEU A 31 -0.17 1.26 -5.65
C LEU A 31 0.55 2.25 -6.58
N LEU A 32 0.14 2.30 -7.85
CA LEU A 32 0.67 3.19 -8.88
C LEU A 32 -0.22 4.41 -9.16
N GLY A 33 -1.38 4.53 -8.50
CA GLY A 33 -2.29 5.67 -8.68
C GLY A 33 -3.01 5.66 -10.04
N GLN A 34 -3.19 4.48 -10.63
CA GLN A 34 -3.89 4.30 -11.89
C GLN A 34 -5.41 4.32 -11.67
N ASN A 35 -6.15 4.65 -12.73
CA ASN A 35 -7.61 4.49 -12.71
C ASN A 35 -7.96 3.01 -12.89
N VAL A 36 -8.95 2.56 -12.14
CA VAL A 36 -9.51 1.22 -12.26
C VAL A 36 -11.00 1.35 -12.51
N ASP A 37 -11.49 0.57 -13.47
CA ASP A 37 -12.91 0.54 -13.83
C ASP A 37 -13.64 -0.55 -13.05
N GLU A 38 -14.94 -0.36 -12.82
CA GLU A 38 -15.78 -1.31 -12.08
C GLU A 38 -15.77 -2.72 -12.69
N ALA A 39 -15.70 -2.81 -14.03
CA ALA A 39 -15.66 -4.09 -14.75
C ALA A 39 -14.49 -4.98 -14.31
N ALA A 40 -13.37 -4.39 -13.86
CA ALA A 40 -12.22 -5.13 -13.35
C ALA A 40 -12.53 -5.95 -12.09
N PHE A 41 -13.61 -5.63 -11.37
CA PHE A 41 -14.06 -6.37 -10.19
C PHE A 41 -15.34 -7.16 -10.46
N ALA A 42 -16.25 -6.63 -11.28
CA ALA A 42 -17.51 -7.30 -11.58
C ALA A 42 -17.35 -8.63 -12.33
N GLU A 43 -16.28 -8.77 -13.13
CA GLU A 43 -16.00 -9.98 -13.89
C GLU A 43 -15.22 -11.04 -13.09
N ARG A 44 -14.82 -10.72 -11.84
CA ARG A 44 -13.97 -11.59 -11.02
C ARG A 44 -14.80 -12.39 -10.02
N SER A 45 -14.48 -13.68 -9.87
CA SER A 45 -15.20 -14.58 -8.95
C SER A 45 -14.80 -14.44 -7.48
N ASP A 46 -13.64 -13.83 -7.20
CA ASP A 46 -13.09 -13.60 -5.85
C ASP A 46 -13.54 -12.28 -5.21
N TRP A 47 -14.46 -11.56 -5.87
CA TRP A 47 -15.07 -10.33 -5.37
C TRP A 47 -16.59 -10.44 -5.39
N ILE A 48 -17.24 -9.86 -4.38
CA ILE A 48 -18.69 -9.90 -4.19
C ILE A 48 -19.21 -8.47 -4.10
N GLU A 49 -20.32 -8.17 -4.79
CA GLU A 49 -20.99 -6.87 -4.65
C GLU A 49 -21.55 -6.72 -3.23
N CYS A 50 -21.07 -5.71 -2.50
CA CYS A 50 -21.38 -5.46 -1.09
C CYS A 50 -21.93 -4.04 -0.85
N SER A 51 -22.48 -3.42 -1.89
CA SER A 51 -23.11 -2.10 -1.81
C SER A 51 -24.33 -2.08 -0.89
N GLU A 52 -24.33 -1.19 0.09
CA GLU A 52 -25.53 -0.88 0.89
C GLU A 52 -26.43 0.16 0.22
N MET A 53 -25.86 1.03 -0.62
CA MET A 53 -26.58 2.11 -1.29
C MET A 53 -26.58 1.90 -2.81
N PRO A 54 -27.72 2.08 -3.51
CA PRO A 54 -27.80 1.93 -4.97
C PRO A 54 -26.91 2.91 -5.74
N SER A 55 -26.56 4.05 -5.14
CA SER A 55 -25.79 5.13 -5.76
C SER A 55 -24.27 4.95 -5.68
N VAL A 56 -23.78 3.95 -4.94
CA VAL A 56 -22.36 3.65 -4.79
C VAL A 56 -22.16 2.17 -5.04
N LYS A 57 -21.47 1.83 -6.14
CA LYS A 57 -21.08 0.45 -6.42
C LYS A 57 -19.85 0.10 -5.58
N LYS A 58 -19.92 -0.99 -4.84
CA LYS A 58 -18.90 -1.45 -3.92
C LYS A 58 -18.72 -2.95 -4.05
N TRP A 59 -17.46 -3.36 -4.13
CA TRP A 59 -17.07 -4.75 -4.17
C TRP A 59 -16.20 -5.05 -2.96
N CYS A 60 -16.37 -6.24 -2.39
CA CYS A 60 -15.61 -6.73 -1.25
C CYS A 60 -14.89 -8.02 -1.62
N SER A 61 -13.66 -8.17 -1.14
CA SER A 61 -12.87 -9.39 -1.33
C SER A 61 -13.01 -10.34 -0.14
N GLU A 62 -12.65 -11.59 -0.37
CA GLU A 62 -12.26 -12.51 0.71
C GLU A 62 -10.95 -12.07 1.39
N LEU A 63 -10.55 -12.74 2.47
CA LEU A 63 -9.27 -12.51 3.14
C LEU A 63 -8.09 -12.91 2.24
N PHE A 64 -7.04 -12.09 2.22
CA PHE A 64 -5.80 -12.35 1.51
C PHE A 64 -4.59 -11.81 2.28
N ALA A 65 -3.39 -12.18 1.85
CA ALA A 65 -2.15 -11.66 2.41
C ALA A 65 -1.72 -10.39 1.67
N TYR A 66 -1.59 -9.28 2.40
CA TYR A 66 -0.80 -8.13 1.97
C TYR A 66 0.53 -8.17 2.73
N TYR A 67 1.55 -8.74 2.07
CA TYR A 67 2.83 -9.12 2.67
C TYR A 67 2.64 -10.05 3.87
N ALA A 68 2.88 -9.56 5.09
CA ALA A 68 2.84 -10.33 6.33
C ALA A 68 1.55 -10.11 7.14
N THR A 69 0.58 -9.36 6.58
CA THR A 69 -0.69 -9.04 7.23
C THR A 69 -1.82 -9.66 6.45
N THR A 70 -2.69 -10.43 7.12
CA THR A 70 -3.96 -10.87 6.55
C THR A 70 -4.94 -9.71 6.59
N VAL A 71 -5.54 -9.39 5.45
CA VAL A 71 -6.47 -8.28 5.25
C VAL A 71 -7.63 -8.74 4.39
N TRP A 72 -8.74 -8.01 4.41
CA TRP A 72 -9.73 -8.04 3.34
C TRP A 72 -9.84 -6.64 2.73
N ALA A 73 -10.36 -6.54 1.52
CA ALA A 73 -10.46 -5.29 0.80
C ALA A 73 -11.90 -4.95 0.44
N GLU A 74 -12.19 -3.67 0.38
CA GLU A 74 -13.34 -3.14 -0.36
C GLU A 74 -12.86 -2.11 -1.39
N VAL A 75 -13.59 -2.01 -2.49
CA VAL A 75 -13.40 -0.96 -3.49
C VAL A 75 -14.72 -0.25 -3.72
N ALA A 76 -14.72 1.09 -3.65
CA ALA A 76 -15.88 1.91 -3.90
C ALA A 76 -15.75 2.72 -5.20
N PHE A 77 -16.80 2.70 -6.01
CA PHE A 77 -16.94 3.45 -7.24
C PHE A 77 -17.99 4.55 -7.05
N HIS A 78 -17.53 5.79 -7.16
CA HIS A 78 -18.38 6.98 -7.09
C HIS A 78 -18.45 7.64 -8.48
N HIS A 79 -19.62 8.14 -8.84
CA HIS A 79 -19.79 8.86 -10.11
C HIS A 79 -18.82 10.04 -10.23
N GLY A 80 -18.02 10.04 -11.30
CA GLY A 80 -17.09 11.13 -11.62
C GLY A 80 -15.87 11.23 -10.71
N ARG A 81 -15.57 10.21 -9.91
CA ARG A 81 -14.36 10.13 -9.07
C ARG A 81 -13.59 8.86 -9.36
N SER A 82 -12.27 8.90 -9.15
CA SER A 82 -11.45 7.69 -9.16
C SER A 82 -11.91 6.74 -8.05
N SER A 83 -11.82 5.43 -8.30
CA SER A 83 -12.12 4.40 -7.32
C SER A 83 -11.20 4.49 -6.11
N GLU A 84 -11.73 4.18 -4.93
CA GLU A 84 -10.97 4.08 -3.68
C GLU A 84 -10.91 2.62 -3.25
N MET A 85 -9.71 2.12 -2.90
CA MET A 85 -9.53 0.80 -2.32
C MET A 85 -9.17 0.94 -0.85
N VAL A 86 -9.85 0.20 0.01
CA VAL A 86 -9.60 0.17 1.46
C VAL A 86 -9.29 -1.25 1.86
N LEU A 87 -8.11 -1.45 2.46
CA LEU A 87 -7.76 -2.69 3.14
C LEU A 87 -8.09 -2.58 4.62
N HIS A 88 -8.65 -3.63 5.17
CA HIS A 88 -9.11 -3.71 6.56
C HIS A 88 -8.37 -4.82 7.31
N ALA A 89 -7.97 -4.54 8.55
CA ALA A 89 -7.34 -5.50 9.45
C ALA A 89 -7.59 -5.12 10.91
N ASP A 90 -7.60 -6.11 11.80
CA ASP A 90 -7.67 -5.85 13.24
C ASP A 90 -6.39 -5.14 13.72
N TYR A 91 -6.55 -4.21 14.66
CA TYR A 91 -5.42 -3.53 15.27
C TYR A 91 -4.60 -4.49 16.15
N SER A 92 -3.32 -4.58 15.79
CA SER A 92 -2.27 -4.97 16.71
C SER A 92 -1.03 -4.12 16.40
N MET A 93 -0.15 -3.93 17.37
CA MET A 93 1.14 -3.27 17.10
C MET A 93 1.91 -3.97 15.98
N TYR A 94 1.78 -5.31 15.91
CA TYR A 94 2.39 -6.11 14.84
C TYR A 94 1.79 -5.76 13.47
N ASN A 95 0.46 -5.85 13.29
CA ASN A 95 -0.20 -5.54 12.01
C ASN A 95 0.07 -4.10 11.58
N TRP A 96 0.00 -3.16 12.52
CA TRP A 96 0.30 -1.75 12.28
C TRP A 96 1.73 -1.54 11.74
N SER A 97 2.71 -2.22 12.32
CA SER A 97 4.10 -2.17 11.82
C SER A 97 4.27 -2.88 10.48
N GLN A 98 3.63 -4.04 10.28
CA GLN A 98 3.73 -4.79 9.03
C GLN A 98 3.12 -4.04 7.85
N LEU A 99 2.00 -3.36 8.03
CA LEU A 99 1.38 -2.54 6.98
C LEU A 99 2.28 -1.36 6.58
N GLN A 100 2.92 -0.69 7.55
CA GLN A 100 3.91 0.35 7.23
C GLN A 100 5.13 -0.19 6.48
N LEU A 101 5.61 -1.39 6.84
CA LEU A 101 6.69 -2.06 6.12
C LEU A 101 6.26 -2.48 4.71
N GLY A 102 5.02 -2.93 4.53
CA GLY A 102 4.42 -3.23 3.22
C GLY A 102 4.43 -2.01 2.31
N LEU A 103 3.93 -0.87 2.82
CA LEU A 103 3.97 0.41 2.09
C LEU A 103 5.40 0.81 1.69
N ARG A 104 6.37 0.67 2.60
CA ARG A 104 7.79 0.93 2.29
C ARG A 104 8.33 0.00 1.19
N LYS A 105 7.94 -1.27 1.18
CA LYS A 105 8.33 -2.23 0.13
C LYS A 105 7.71 -1.88 -1.22
N ASP A 106 6.50 -1.32 -1.22
CA ASP A 106 5.82 -0.81 -2.41
C ASP A 106 6.34 0.57 -2.87
N GLY A 107 7.38 1.11 -2.21
CA GLY A 107 8.02 2.37 -2.60
C GLY A 107 7.38 3.62 -1.99
N PHE A 108 6.37 3.47 -1.13
CA PHE A 108 5.74 4.59 -0.46
C PHE A 108 6.67 5.24 0.57
N GLN A 109 6.63 6.57 0.59
CA GLN A 109 7.34 7.41 1.54
C GLN A 109 6.35 8.13 2.44
N LEU A 110 6.59 8.08 3.75
CA LEU A 110 5.77 8.78 4.73
C LEU A 110 5.93 10.29 4.54
N GLN A 111 4.81 10.99 4.38
CA GLN A 111 4.77 12.44 4.23
C GLN A 111 4.30 13.13 5.51
N HIS A 112 3.33 12.52 6.20
CA HIS A 112 2.72 13.12 7.38
C HIS A 112 2.33 12.03 8.39
N ALA A 113 2.52 12.32 9.67
CA ALA A 113 2.07 11.48 10.77
C ALA A 113 1.28 12.32 11.77
N GLN A 114 0.08 11.87 12.12
CA GLN A 114 -0.72 12.39 13.21
C GLN A 114 -1.00 11.25 14.20
N LEU A 115 -0.61 11.45 15.46
CA LEU A 115 -0.80 10.50 16.55
C LEU A 115 -1.52 11.23 17.68
N ASP A 116 -2.80 10.96 17.84
CA ASP A 116 -3.73 11.75 18.64
C ASP A 116 -3.72 13.23 18.19
N LEU A 117 -3.35 14.15 19.08
CA LEU A 117 -3.22 15.58 18.77
C LEU A 117 -1.84 15.96 18.22
N ALA A 118 -0.85 15.08 18.34
CA ALA A 118 0.52 15.36 17.93
C ALA A 118 0.69 15.13 16.43
N THR A 119 1.37 16.05 15.74
CA THR A 119 1.62 15.97 14.29
C THR A 119 3.11 16.07 13.97
N PHE A 120 3.49 15.44 12.86
CA PHE A 120 4.82 15.49 12.29
C PHE A 120 4.72 15.53 10.77
N ASP A 121 5.14 16.64 10.17
CA ASP A 121 5.20 16.82 8.73
C ASP A 121 6.62 16.58 8.22
N VAL A 122 6.83 15.47 7.49
CA VAL A 122 8.16 15.06 7.03
C VAL A 122 8.71 16.05 6.01
N ALA A 123 7.87 16.54 5.09
CA ALA A 123 8.28 17.45 4.04
C ALA A 123 8.74 18.80 4.61
N GLN A 124 7.99 19.33 5.59
CA GLN A 124 8.37 20.56 6.28
C GLN A 124 9.67 20.38 7.07
N GLN A 125 9.85 19.26 7.75
CA GLN A 125 11.06 18.97 8.52
C GLN A 125 12.28 18.86 7.61
N MET A 126 12.16 18.23 6.45
CA MET A 126 13.26 18.11 5.46
C MET A 126 13.71 19.46 4.87
N GLN A 127 12.89 20.52 4.94
CA GLN A 127 13.30 21.87 4.52
C GLN A 127 14.24 22.54 5.54
N ILE A 128 14.18 22.12 6.80
CA ILE A 128 14.83 22.79 7.93
C ILE A 128 16.08 22.03 8.38
N GLN A 129 16.10 20.70 8.22
CA GLN A 129 17.20 19.85 8.66
C GLN A 129 17.57 18.79 7.63
N SER A 130 18.73 18.14 7.83
CA SER A 130 19.17 17.07 6.93
C SER A 130 18.21 15.88 6.97
N TRP A 131 18.30 15.03 5.94
CA TRP A 131 17.51 13.80 5.88
C TRP A 131 17.77 12.88 7.10
N GLN A 132 19.02 12.71 7.54
CA GLN A 132 19.33 11.87 8.71
C GLN A 132 18.72 12.44 10.00
N ALA A 133 18.74 13.77 10.17
CA ALA A 133 18.15 14.42 11.33
C ALA A 133 16.62 14.28 11.34
N THR A 134 15.98 14.45 10.17
CA THR A 134 14.54 14.27 10.01
C THR A 134 14.11 12.83 10.32
N ASP A 135 14.83 11.84 9.80
CA ASP A 135 14.53 10.43 10.03
C ASP A 135 14.62 10.07 11.52
N LYS A 136 15.68 10.52 12.20
CA LYS A 136 15.82 10.33 13.65
C LYS A 136 14.68 10.99 14.43
N ALA A 137 14.33 12.23 14.08
CA ALA A 137 13.25 12.97 14.74
C ALA A 137 11.89 12.27 14.56
N LEU A 138 11.63 11.76 13.36
CA LEU A 138 10.42 10.99 13.06
C LEU A 138 10.35 9.70 13.89
N VAL A 139 11.43 8.92 13.98
CA VAL A 139 11.48 7.69 14.79
C VAL A 139 11.18 8.00 16.26
N VAL A 140 11.76 9.08 16.80
CA VAL A 140 11.49 9.53 18.16
C VAL A 140 10.02 9.90 18.35
N PHE A 141 9.46 10.69 17.42
CA PHE A 141 8.05 11.10 17.44
C PHE A 141 7.10 9.89 17.46
N LEU A 142 7.31 8.92 16.57
CA LEU A 142 6.49 7.72 16.47
C LEU A 142 6.54 6.88 17.76
N ASN A 143 7.73 6.72 18.33
CA ASN A 143 7.93 5.93 19.55
C ASN A 143 7.34 6.61 20.79
N GLN A 144 7.48 7.93 20.93
CA GLN A 144 6.90 8.69 22.04
C GLN A 144 5.37 8.56 22.10
N HIS A 145 4.73 8.47 20.94
CA HIS A 145 3.27 8.37 20.81
C HIS A 145 2.82 6.97 20.38
N ALA A 146 3.62 5.92 20.65
CA ALA A 146 3.37 4.57 20.17
C ALA A 146 1.98 4.03 20.59
N ARG A 147 1.49 4.43 21.77
CA ARG A 147 0.18 4.03 22.31
C ARG A 147 -0.90 5.11 22.25
N ALA A 148 -0.63 6.25 21.60
CA ALA A 148 -1.62 7.30 21.41
C ALA A 148 -2.55 6.96 20.25
N PHE A 149 -3.86 7.18 20.42
CA PHE A 149 -4.86 6.96 19.38
C PHE A 149 -5.80 8.16 19.33
N PRO A 150 -6.41 8.45 18.17
CA PRO A 150 -6.26 7.74 16.88
C PRO A 150 -4.89 8.00 16.22
N LYS A 151 -4.53 7.18 15.22
CA LYS A 151 -3.31 7.38 14.42
C LYS A 151 -3.69 7.52 12.95
N THR A 152 -3.09 8.48 12.27
CA THR A 152 -3.19 8.66 10.82
C THR A 152 -1.80 8.89 10.25
N LEU A 153 -1.41 8.06 9.29
CA LEU A 153 -0.18 8.21 8.52
C LEU A 153 -0.54 8.41 7.05
N ILE A 154 0.00 9.47 6.44
CA ILE A 154 -0.16 9.75 5.01
C ILE A 154 1.13 9.42 4.29
N TRP A 155 1.02 8.53 3.32
CA TRP A 155 2.10 8.01 2.51
C TRP A 155 1.89 8.37 1.05
N ARG A 156 2.98 8.56 0.30
CA ARG A 156 2.92 8.85 -1.13
C ARG A 156 3.92 8.03 -1.94
N HIS A 157 3.50 7.64 -3.14
CA HIS A 157 4.33 7.02 -4.16
C HIS A 157 3.76 7.37 -5.54
N GLN A 158 4.54 8.07 -6.37
CA GLN A 158 4.06 8.52 -7.70
C GLN A 158 2.72 9.27 -7.58
N ASP A 159 1.71 8.87 -8.36
CA ASP A 159 0.35 9.42 -8.34
C ASP A 159 -0.56 8.72 -7.30
N ALA A 160 -0.01 7.89 -6.43
CA ALA A 160 -0.73 7.21 -5.36
C ALA A 160 -0.52 7.87 -4.00
N GLN A 161 -1.60 7.94 -3.23
CA GLN A 161 -1.57 8.22 -1.80
C GLN A 161 -2.15 7.03 -1.05
N ALA A 162 -1.49 6.66 0.04
CA ALA A 162 -2.00 5.68 0.98
C ALA A 162 -2.20 6.34 2.34
N LYS A 163 -3.41 6.29 2.87
CA LYS A 163 -3.74 6.72 4.23
C LYS A 163 -3.86 5.48 5.10
N LEU A 164 -2.95 5.32 6.04
CA LEU A 164 -3.00 4.28 7.05
C LEU A 164 -3.59 4.87 8.33
N PHE A 165 -4.72 4.36 8.78
CA PHE A 165 -5.46 4.86 9.94
C PHE A 165 -5.75 3.75 10.94
N THR A 166 -5.77 4.09 12.23
CA THR A 166 -6.34 3.23 13.28
C THR A 166 -6.89 4.05 14.43
N ASP A 167 -7.97 3.59 15.04
CA ASP A 167 -8.53 4.12 16.28
C ASP A 167 -8.08 3.33 17.52
N GLY A 168 -7.31 2.26 17.34
CA GLY A 168 -6.88 1.32 18.38
C GLY A 168 -7.66 0.01 18.42
N SER A 169 -8.72 -0.12 17.63
CA SER A 169 -9.47 -1.37 17.43
C SER A 169 -9.24 -1.94 16.04
N ASP A 170 -9.39 -1.09 15.02
CA ASP A 170 -9.29 -1.49 13.61
C ASP A 170 -8.22 -0.70 12.88
N ILE A 171 -7.69 -1.26 11.80
CA ILE A 171 -6.78 -0.59 10.88
C ILE A 171 -7.44 -0.51 9.51
N THR A 172 -7.41 0.69 8.92
CA THR A 172 -7.76 0.90 7.52
C THR A 172 -6.56 1.43 6.75
N LEU A 173 -6.30 0.82 5.59
CA LEU A 173 -5.32 1.30 4.63
C LEU A 173 -6.04 1.68 3.34
N THR A 174 -6.24 2.97 3.16
CA THR A 174 -6.95 3.55 2.03
C THR A 174 -5.98 3.98 0.95
N PHE A 175 -6.11 3.43 -0.26
CA PHE A 175 -5.41 3.87 -1.46
C PHE A 175 -6.29 4.79 -2.30
N THR A 176 -5.77 5.98 -2.61
CA THR A 176 -6.40 6.94 -3.51
C THR A 176 -5.39 7.46 -4.51
N ARG A 177 -5.89 7.86 -5.68
CA ARG A 177 -5.09 8.61 -6.64
C ARG A 177 -4.92 10.05 -6.14
N THR A 178 -3.68 10.54 -6.14
CA THR A 178 -3.43 11.97 -6.02
C THR A 178 -3.73 12.63 -7.35
N VAL A 179 -4.64 13.60 -7.35
CA VAL A 179 -4.75 14.53 -8.47
C VAL A 179 -3.56 15.47 -8.34
N SER A 180 -2.57 15.35 -9.23
CA SER A 180 -1.54 16.37 -9.37
C SER A 180 -2.24 17.71 -9.62
N ALA A 181 -1.98 18.72 -8.78
CA ALA A 181 -2.43 20.07 -9.07
C ALA A 181 -1.87 20.46 -10.46
N PRO A 182 -2.69 21.07 -11.33
CA PRO A 182 -2.27 21.49 -12.67
C PRO A 182 -1.12 22.52 -12.63
#